data_AF-A0A964EV02-F1
#
_entry.id   AF-A0A964EV02-F1
#
_cell.length_a   1.000
_cell.length_b   1.000
_cell.length_c   1.000
_cell.angle_alpha   90.00
_cell.angle_beta   90.00
_cell.angle_gamma   90.00
#
_symmetry.space_group_name_H-M   'P 1'
#
loop_
_entity.id
_entity.type
_entity.pdbx_description
1 polymer ?
#
loop_
_entity_poly.entity_id
_entity_poly.type
_entity_poly.pdbx_seq_one_letter_code
_entity_poly.pdbx_strand_id
1 'polypeptide(L)'
;MSDHDSHHDGGFHPTVGFYTIVAVVLGIITGIELGPLFNLYPLGPGLLLFLSAAKFSAVVMLFMHLWFDEAIYKKLFIPSLLLAIVMISVVYVLFSDYRPEYRTAYTGPVRGFVAADVLAAEKAPAAPAHGEEGGTEGGSEGTAKVAAADGAKIFQTNCVACHGADATGGVGPNLTDGEWLHGGTLADIKNTVTNGVPGTAMISWTPVVGEAGVAAVADYVHGLGGGQ
;
A
#
# COMPACT_ATOMS: atom_id res chain seq x y z
N MET A 1 -55.42 -48.87 1.35
CA MET A 1 -54.46 -49.03 2.47
C MET A 1 -53.29 -48.16 2.09
N SER A 2 -53.34 -46.90 2.52
CA SER A 2 -52.43 -45.85 2.09
C SER A 2 -51.63 -45.43 3.30
N ASP A 3 -50.42 -45.97 3.45
CA ASP A 3 -49.46 -45.50 4.43
C ASP A 3 -48.42 -44.66 3.68
N HIS A 4 -48.63 -43.35 3.75
CA HIS A 4 -47.64 -42.36 3.33
C HIS A 4 -46.96 -41.88 4.62
N ASP A 5 -45.89 -42.56 5.00
CA ASP A 5 -45.02 -42.15 6.11
C ASP A 5 -44.40 -40.79 5.79
N SER A 6 -44.81 -39.79 6.57
CA SER A 6 -44.27 -38.43 6.54
C SER A 6 -43.12 -38.36 7.54
N HIS A 7 -41.90 -38.61 7.06
CA HIS A 7 -40.69 -38.21 7.76
C HIS A 7 -40.64 -36.67 7.78
N HIS A 8 -41.04 -36.08 8.90
CA HIS A 8 -40.80 -34.68 9.20
C HIS A 8 -39.38 -34.53 9.72
N ASP A 9 -38.51 -34.02 8.86
CA ASP A 9 -37.12 -33.68 9.17
C ASP A 9 -37.14 -32.48 10.12
N GLY A 10 -36.75 -32.70 11.38
CA GLY A 10 -36.61 -31.67 12.40
C GLY A 10 -35.42 -30.76 12.15
N GLY A 11 -35.49 -29.95 11.09
CA GLY A 11 -34.53 -28.88 10.82
C GLY A 11 -34.54 -27.88 11.98
N PHE A 12 -33.39 -27.67 12.61
CA PHE A 12 -33.21 -26.64 13.64
C PHE A 12 -33.38 -25.26 13.00
N HIS A 13 -34.59 -24.70 13.07
CA HIS A 13 -34.84 -23.31 12.67
C HIS A 13 -34.39 -22.39 13.82
N PRO A 14 -33.34 -21.58 13.64
CA PRO A 14 -32.86 -20.71 14.70
C PRO A 14 -33.93 -19.67 15.05
N THR A 15 -34.07 -19.36 16.34
CA THR A 15 -35.05 -18.38 16.81
C THR A 15 -34.57 -16.95 16.53
N VAL A 16 -35.49 -15.98 16.50
CA VAL A 16 -35.16 -14.55 16.34
C VAL A 16 -34.06 -14.10 17.32
N GLY A 17 -34.06 -14.64 18.55
CA GLY A 17 -33.04 -14.38 19.56
C GLY A 17 -31.64 -14.84 19.15
N PHE A 18 -31.51 -15.95 18.43
CA PHE A 18 -30.22 -16.42 17.90
C PHE A 18 -29.64 -15.40 16.89
N TYR A 19 -30.48 -14.89 15.98
CA TYR A 19 -30.04 -13.90 14.99
C TYR A 19 -29.65 -12.57 15.62
N THR A 20 -30.37 -12.12 16.65
CA THR A 20 -30.01 -10.90 17.39
C THR A 20 -28.65 -11.03 18.06
N ILE A 21 -28.33 -12.20 18.64
CA ILE A 21 -27.01 -12.47 19.24
C ILE A 21 -25.91 -12.42 18.18
N VAL A 22 -26.11 -13.06 17.03
CA VAL A 22 -25.13 -13.04 15.92
C VAL A 22 -24.90 -11.61 15.42
N ALA A 23 -25.95 -10.81 15.25
CA ALA A 23 -25.83 -9.41 14.81
C ALA A 23 -25.04 -8.54 15.82
N VAL A 24 -25.28 -8.72 17.12
CA VAL A 24 -24.54 -8.00 18.18
C VAL A 24 -23.06 -8.43 18.19
N VAL A 25 -22.78 -9.72 18.08
CA VAL A 25 -21.40 -10.24 18.02
C VAL A 25 -20.65 -9.68 16.81
N LEU A 26 -21.28 -9.67 15.63
CA LEU A 26 -20.70 -9.09 14.41
C LEU A 26 -20.47 -7.57 14.53
N GLY A 27 -21.37 -6.85 15.20
CA GLY A 27 -21.22 -5.43 15.48
C GLY A 27 -20.02 -5.14 16.39
N ILE A 28 -19.83 -5.94 17.45
CA ILE A 28 -18.69 -5.82 18.37
C ILE A 28 -17.37 -6.12 17.63
N ILE A 29 -17.32 -7.19 16.84
CA ILE A 29 -16.13 -7.52 16.01
C ILE A 29 -15.81 -6.36 15.07
N THR A 30 -16.82 -5.79 14.41
CA THR A 30 -16.65 -4.62 13.53
C THR A 30 -16.14 -3.39 14.27
N GLY A 31 -16.64 -3.14 15.49
CA GLY A 31 -16.16 -2.05 16.33
C GLY A 31 -14.70 -2.24 16.77
N ILE A 32 -14.29 -3.48 17.04
CA ILE A 32 -12.91 -3.84 17.37
C ILE A 32 -11.99 -3.75 16.15
N GLU A 33 -12.49 -3.99 14.93
CA GLU A 33 -11.74 -3.78 13.68
C GLU A 33 -11.56 -2.30 13.34
N LEU A 34 -12.59 -1.47 13.59
CA LEU A 34 -12.59 -0.04 13.28
C LEU A 34 -11.98 0.82 14.40
N GLY A 35 -11.93 0.34 15.64
CA GLY A 35 -11.28 1.02 16.77
C GLY A 35 -9.78 1.31 16.54
N PRO A 36 -8.98 0.35 16.05
CA PRO A 36 -7.58 0.54 15.66
C PRO A 36 -7.37 1.56 14.54
N LEU A 37 -8.44 1.92 13.81
CA LEU A 37 -8.42 2.94 12.76
C LEU A 37 -8.43 4.37 13.33
N PHE A 38 -8.82 4.56 14.61
CA PHE A 38 -8.96 5.87 15.23
C PHE A 38 -7.99 6.16 16.39
N ASN A 39 -7.41 5.17 17.07
CA ASN A 39 -6.28 5.42 17.98
C ASN A 39 -5.57 4.11 18.41
N LEU A 40 -4.25 4.06 18.23
CA LEU A 40 -3.27 3.06 18.69
C LEU A 40 -3.27 1.68 18.00
N TYR A 41 -2.20 1.46 17.23
CA TYR A 41 -1.82 0.23 16.53
C TYR A 41 -0.93 -0.66 17.43
N PRO A 42 -1.45 -1.77 17.98
CA PRO A 42 -0.58 -2.92 18.26
C PRO A 42 -1.13 -4.27 17.76
N LEU A 43 -2.31 -4.30 17.13
CA LEU A 43 -2.87 -5.52 16.55
C LEU A 43 -2.37 -5.65 15.12
N GLY A 44 -1.34 -6.48 14.93
CA GLY A 44 -0.67 -6.63 13.64
C GLY A 44 -1.61 -7.06 12.49
N PRO A 45 -1.20 -6.85 11.22
CA PRO A 45 -2.01 -7.08 10.02
C PRO A 45 -2.67 -8.47 9.94
N GLY A 46 -2.04 -9.50 10.51
CA GLY A 46 -2.54 -10.87 10.49
C GLY A 46 -3.83 -11.09 11.29
N LEU A 47 -3.96 -10.49 12.47
CA LEU A 47 -5.18 -10.62 13.28
C LEU A 47 -6.35 -9.88 12.62
N LEU A 48 -6.06 -8.72 12.02
CA LEU A 48 -7.07 -7.91 11.35
C LEU A 48 -7.62 -8.61 10.09
N LEU A 49 -6.74 -9.26 9.32
CA LEU A 49 -7.15 -10.11 8.20
C LEU A 49 -7.96 -11.32 8.65
N PHE A 50 -7.57 -11.96 9.76
CA PHE A 50 -8.30 -13.10 10.31
C PHE A 50 -9.71 -12.72 10.78
N LEU A 51 -9.85 -11.61 11.52
CA LEU A 51 -11.15 -11.12 12.00
C LEU A 51 -12.06 -10.73 10.82
N SER A 52 -11.51 -10.09 9.80
CA SER A 52 -12.24 -9.73 8.58
C SER A 52 -12.72 -10.96 7.81
N ALA A 53 -11.87 -11.98 7.66
CA ALA A 53 -12.24 -13.24 7.03
C ALA A 53 -13.28 -14.02 7.84
N ALA A 54 -13.18 -14.03 9.16
CA ALA A 54 -14.14 -14.68 10.06
C ALA A 54 -15.52 -13.99 9.99
N LYS A 55 -15.54 -12.66 9.98
CA LYS A 55 -16.75 -11.85 9.82
C LYS A 55 -17.39 -12.04 8.45
N PHE A 56 -16.59 -12.03 7.38
CA PHE A 56 -17.08 -12.33 6.03
C PHE A 56 -17.68 -13.74 5.96
N SER A 57 -17.02 -14.73 6.54
CA SER A 57 -17.51 -16.11 6.59
C SER A 57 -18.80 -16.25 7.39
N ALA A 58 -18.90 -15.58 8.55
CA ALA A 58 -20.12 -15.56 9.35
C ALA A 58 -21.28 -14.88 8.60
N VAL A 59 -21.01 -13.79 7.88
CA VAL A 59 -22.00 -13.11 7.03
C VAL A 59 -22.44 -14.03 5.88
N VAL A 60 -21.52 -14.71 5.20
CA VAL A 60 -21.84 -15.64 4.10
C VAL A 60 -22.62 -16.85 4.60
N MET A 61 -22.27 -17.40 5.76
CA MET A 61 -22.92 -18.57 6.35
C MET A 61 -24.34 -18.23 6.86
N LEU A 62 -24.50 -17.06 7.51
CA LEU A 62 -25.80 -16.52 7.89
C LEU A 62 -26.65 -16.18 6.65
N PHE A 63 -26.01 -15.63 5.62
CA PHE A 63 -26.65 -15.31 4.35
C PHE A 63 -27.11 -16.56 3.62
N MET A 64 -26.30 -17.62 3.52
CA MET A 64 -26.72 -18.90 2.95
C MET A 64 -27.90 -19.51 3.72
N HIS A 65 -27.96 -19.35 5.04
CA HIS A 65 -29.10 -19.83 5.82
C HIS A 65 -30.37 -18.97 5.61
N LEU A 66 -30.25 -17.64 5.46
CA LEU A 66 -31.38 -16.75 5.16
C LEU A 66 -31.83 -16.78 3.68
N TRP A 67 -30.92 -17.10 2.75
CA TRP A 67 -31.13 -16.99 1.31
C TRP A 67 -32.10 -18.02 0.75
N PHE A 68 -32.24 -19.15 1.45
CA PHE A 68 -33.11 -20.25 1.01
C PHE A 68 -34.51 -20.24 1.60
N ASP A 69 -34.79 -19.49 2.67
CA ASP A 69 -36.04 -19.71 3.41
C ASP A 69 -37.24 -18.85 2.93
N GLU A 70 -37.06 -17.64 2.37
CA GLU A 70 -38.23 -16.85 1.93
C GLU A 70 -38.02 -15.95 0.70
N ALA A 71 -39.02 -15.93 -0.20
CA ALA A 71 -39.01 -15.17 -1.46
C ALA A 71 -38.95 -13.64 -1.26
N ILE A 72 -39.33 -13.16 -0.07
CA ILE A 72 -39.31 -11.75 0.32
C ILE A 72 -37.87 -11.24 0.41
N TYR A 73 -36.95 -12.03 0.96
CA TYR A 73 -35.56 -11.61 1.15
C TYR A 73 -34.79 -11.54 -0.17
N LYS A 74 -35.08 -12.43 -1.14
CA LYS A 74 -34.54 -12.32 -2.51
C LYS A 74 -34.95 -11.01 -3.18
N LYS A 75 -36.19 -10.57 -2.98
CA LYS A 75 -36.72 -9.32 -3.55
C LYS A 75 -36.14 -8.06 -2.92
N LEU A 76 -35.73 -8.11 -1.65
CA LEU A 76 -35.10 -6.97 -0.97
C LEU A 76 -33.58 -6.92 -1.20
N PHE A 77 -32.90 -8.06 -1.28
CA PHE A 77 -31.44 -8.13 -1.29
C PHE A 77 -30.82 -7.98 -2.69
N ILE A 78 -31.37 -8.63 -3.71
CA ILE A 78 -30.89 -8.52 -5.10
C ILE A 78 -30.81 -7.06 -5.56
N PRO A 79 -31.83 -6.20 -5.36
CA PRO A 79 -31.70 -4.79 -5.77
C PRO A 79 -30.64 -4.04 -4.97
N SER A 80 -30.45 -4.33 -3.68
CA SER A 80 -29.37 -3.72 -2.88
C SER A 80 -27.98 -4.12 -3.36
N LEU A 81 -27.79 -5.38 -3.76
CA LEU A 81 -26.53 -5.87 -4.30
C LEU A 81 -26.24 -5.26 -5.68
N LEU A 82 -27.24 -5.20 -6.55
CA LEU A 82 -27.13 -4.54 -7.84
C LEU A 82 -26.82 -3.05 -7.67
N LEU A 83 -27.47 -2.37 -6.73
CA LEU A 83 -27.19 -0.97 -6.41
C LEU A 83 -25.74 -0.79 -5.94
N ALA A 84 -25.21 -1.69 -5.10
CA ALA A 84 -23.83 -1.64 -4.65
C ALA A 84 -22.84 -1.82 -5.82
N ILE A 85 -23.09 -2.78 -6.72
CA ILE A 85 -22.26 -3.00 -7.91
C ILE A 85 -22.31 -1.77 -8.83
N VAL A 86 -23.48 -1.17 -9.02
CA VAL A 86 -23.66 0.06 -9.80
C VAL A 86 -22.89 1.21 -9.15
N MET A 87 -23.02 1.42 -7.84
CA MET A 87 -22.29 2.45 -7.11
C MET A 87 -20.77 2.28 -7.23
N ILE A 88 -20.26 1.06 -7.05
CA ILE A 88 -18.83 0.75 -7.22
C ILE A 88 -18.40 1.05 -8.66
N SER A 89 -19.20 0.68 -9.66
CA SER A 89 -18.91 0.94 -11.07
C SER A 89 -18.90 2.44 -11.38
N VAL A 90 -19.85 3.20 -10.83
CA VAL A 90 -19.92 4.66 -10.97
C VAL A 90 -18.71 5.32 -10.33
N VAL A 91 -18.35 4.92 -9.10
CA VAL A 91 -17.13 5.42 -8.43
C VAL A 91 -15.90 5.06 -9.27
N TYR A 92 -15.79 3.82 -9.75
CA TYR A 92 -14.67 3.41 -10.60
C TYR A 92 -14.56 4.27 -11.87
N VAL A 93 -15.67 4.55 -12.54
CA VAL A 93 -15.70 5.39 -13.74
C VAL A 93 -15.34 6.84 -13.41
N LEU A 94 -15.98 7.45 -12.41
CA LEU A 94 -15.69 8.83 -11.98
C LEU A 94 -14.21 9.01 -11.59
N PHE A 95 -13.65 8.06 -10.86
CA PHE A 95 -12.24 8.07 -10.48
C PHE A 95 -11.30 7.53 -11.56
N SER A 96 -11.81 6.94 -12.64
CA SER A 96 -11.00 6.59 -13.81
C SER A 96 -10.67 7.82 -14.65
N ASP A 97 -11.55 8.83 -14.64
CA ASP A 97 -11.36 10.11 -15.33
C ASP A 97 -10.59 11.13 -14.47
N TYR A 98 -10.60 11.02 -13.13
CA TYR A 98 -9.74 11.82 -12.22
C TYR A 98 -8.25 11.38 -12.24
N ARG A 99 -7.89 10.60 -13.26
CA ARG A 99 -6.68 9.81 -13.35
C ARG A 99 -6.01 9.96 -14.74
N PRO A 100 -5.87 11.16 -15.34
CA PRO A 100 -5.03 11.34 -16.52
C PRO A 100 -3.53 11.45 -16.13
N GLU A 101 -3.23 12.07 -15.00
CA GLU A 101 -1.85 12.45 -14.63
C GLU A 101 -1.02 11.30 -14.04
N TYR A 102 -1.65 10.38 -13.30
CA TYR A 102 -0.96 9.19 -12.78
C TYR A 102 -0.70 8.11 -13.85
N ARG A 103 -1.47 8.13 -14.96
CA ARG A 103 -1.45 7.07 -15.98
C ARG A 103 -0.26 7.27 -16.92
N THR A 104 -0.01 8.50 -17.33
CA THR A 104 1.19 8.86 -18.12
C THR A 104 2.46 8.74 -17.29
N ALA A 105 2.42 9.03 -15.98
CA ALA A 105 3.60 8.92 -15.10
C ALA A 105 4.06 7.47 -14.85
N TYR A 106 3.15 6.48 -14.77
CA TYR A 106 3.50 5.07 -14.51
C TYR A 106 3.44 4.14 -15.72
N THR A 107 2.85 4.56 -16.84
CA THR A 107 2.77 3.72 -18.06
C THR A 107 3.40 4.36 -19.31
N GLY A 108 4.20 5.42 -19.13
CA GLY A 108 5.21 5.82 -20.11
C GLY A 108 6.27 4.71 -20.32
N PRO A 109 7.41 4.99 -20.99
CA PRO A 109 8.34 3.98 -21.54
C PRO A 109 8.87 2.89 -20.58
N VAL A 110 8.60 2.99 -19.27
CA VAL A 110 8.82 1.97 -18.24
C VAL A 110 8.16 0.60 -18.50
N ARG A 111 7.10 0.45 -19.31
CA ARG A 111 6.63 -0.91 -19.66
C ARG A 111 7.57 -1.66 -20.61
N GLY A 112 8.35 -0.95 -21.42
CA GLY A 112 9.40 -1.53 -22.26
C GLY A 112 10.70 -1.76 -21.47
N PHE A 113 11.03 -0.82 -20.59
CA PHE A 113 12.21 -0.82 -19.72
C PHE A 113 11.92 -1.33 -18.30
N VAL A 114 11.01 -2.28 -18.13
CA VAL A 114 10.91 -3.07 -16.89
C VAL A 114 10.70 -4.53 -17.28
N ALA A 115 9.94 -4.78 -18.35
CA ALA A 115 9.85 -6.11 -18.92
C ALA A 115 11.21 -6.60 -19.47
N ALA A 116 11.99 -5.74 -20.14
CA ALA A 116 13.28 -6.13 -20.71
C ALA A 116 14.36 -6.37 -19.64
N ASP A 117 14.34 -5.57 -18.58
CA ASP A 117 15.40 -5.48 -17.58
C ASP A 117 15.10 -6.32 -16.32
N VAL A 118 13.84 -6.61 -15.99
CA VAL A 118 13.51 -7.68 -15.02
C VAL A 118 13.84 -9.05 -15.61
N LEU A 119 13.66 -9.25 -16.92
CA LEU A 119 14.08 -10.48 -17.62
C LEU A 119 15.61 -10.55 -17.82
N ALA A 120 16.30 -9.41 -17.97
CA ALA A 120 17.76 -9.36 -18.05
C ALA A 120 18.44 -9.50 -16.68
N ALA A 121 17.87 -8.93 -15.61
CA ALA A 121 18.42 -8.99 -14.26
C ALA A 121 18.38 -10.40 -13.66
N GLU A 122 17.38 -11.23 -14.04
CA GLU A 122 17.31 -12.62 -13.59
C GLU A 122 18.41 -13.51 -14.20
N LYS A 123 19.03 -13.08 -15.32
CA LYS A 123 20.01 -13.89 -16.08
C LYS A 123 21.39 -13.25 -16.26
N ALA A 124 21.60 -12.01 -15.81
CA ALA A 124 22.89 -11.35 -15.90
C ALA A 124 23.83 -11.82 -14.76
N PRO A 125 25.03 -12.33 -15.06
CA PRO A 125 26.07 -12.45 -14.04
C PRO A 125 26.44 -11.04 -13.55
N ALA A 126 26.72 -10.92 -12.25
CA ALA A 126 27.10 -9.67 -11.59
C ALA A 126 28.09 -8.85 -12.44
N ALA A 127 27.64 -7.70 -12.93
CA ALA A 127 28.44 -6.79 -13.74
C ALA A 127 29.45 -6.03 -12.85
N PRO A 128 30.60 -5.61 -13.40
CA PRO A 128 31.81 -5.36 -12.63
C PRO A 128 31.79 -4.01 -11.90
N ALA A 129 32.49 -4.00 -10.77
CA ALA A 129 32.80 -2.80 -10.00
C ALA A 129 33.53 -1.76 -10.87
N HIS A 130 33.03 -0.53 -10.86
CA HIS A 130 33.83 0.63 -11.25
C HIS A 130 34.56 1.13 -9.98
N GLY A 131 35.89 0.97 -9.95
CA GLY A 131 36.80 1.43 -8.89
C GLY A 131 36.79 2.96 -8.76
N GLU A 132 36.80 3.51 -7.54
CA GLU A 132 37.94 3.72 -6.62
C GLU A 132 38.91 4.82 -7.11
N GLU A 133 39.06 5.92 -6.34
CA GLU A 133 40.28 6.57 -5.77
C GLU A 133 39.84 7.91 -5.07
N GLY A 134 40.17 8.32 -3.84
CA GLY A 134 40.99 7.79 -2.74
C GLY A 134 41.06 8.75 -1.52
N GLY A 135 41.40 8.20 -0.34
CA GLY A 135 42.04 8.84 0.83
C GLY A 135 41.17 9.59 1.87
N THR A 136 41.28 9.45 3.21
CA THR A 136 42.23 8.78 4.11
C THR A 136 41.64 8.63 5.54
N GLU A 137 41.81 7.42 6.10
CA GLU A 137 42.16 7.04 7.50
C GLU A 137 41.32 7.47 8.73
N GLY A 138 40.92 6.47 9.52
CA GLY A 138 40.61 6.59 10.95
C GLY A 138 39.51 5.62 11.44
N GLY A 139 39.88 4.38 11.80
CA GLY A 139 38.95 3.27 12.03
C GLY A 139 38.23 3.19 13.39
N SER A 140 37.20 2.34 13.45
CA SER A 140 37.15 1.15 14.31
C SER A 140 35.93 0.31 13.96
N GLU A 141 36.13 -0.99 13.97
CA GLU A 141 35.24 -2.06 13.52
C GLU A 141 33.88 -2.09 14.21
N GLY A 142 32.84 -2.37 13.44
CA GLY A 142 31.49 -2.54 13.97
C GLY A 142 30.45 -2.83 12.89
N THR A 143 30.42 -4.09 12.43
CA THR A 143 29.33 -4.74 11.68
C THR A 143 29.15 -4.37 10.20
N ALA A 144 29.70 -5.27 9.38
CA ALA A 144 29.00 -5.98 8.32
C ALA A 144 28.11 -5.17 7.35
N LYS A 145 28.65 -4.95 6.16
CA LYS A 145 27.92 -5.11 4.88
C LYS A 145 26.56 -4.41 4.87
N VAL A 146 26.57 -3.09 4.96
CA VAL A 146 25.46 -2.28 4.45
C VAL A 146 25.37 -2.62 2.96
N ALA A 147 24.35 -3.40 2.57
CA ALA A 147 24.05 -3.65 1.17
C ALA A 147 24.04 -2.27 0.48
N ALA A 148 24.87 -2.09 -0.55
CA ALA A 148 24.92 -0.87 -1.34
C ALA A 148 23.49 -0.58 -1.79
N ALA A 149 22.82 0.33 -1.10
CA ALA A 149 21.45 0.66 -1.39
C ALA A 149 21.51 1.51 -2.64
N ASP A 150 20.89 1.04 -3.71
CA ASP A 150 20.83 1.78 -4.96
C ASP A 150 19.92 3.00 -4.74
N GLY A 151 20.53 4.18 -4.63
CA GLY A 151 19.83 5.44 -4.38
C GLY A 151 18.79 5.76 -5.44
N ALA A 152 19.04 5.37 -6.70
CA ALA A 152 18.08 5.52 -7.78
C ALA A 152 16.84 4.65 -7.55
N LYS A 153 17.04 3.40 -7.12
CA LYS A 153 15.92 2.50 -6.78
C LYS A 153 15.09 3.03 -5.61
N ILE A 154 15.75 3.58 -4.57
CA ILE A 154 15.06 4.21 -3.44
C ILE A 154 14.22 5.39 -3.93
N PHE A 155 14.82 6.26 -4.76
CA PHE A 155 14.13 7.41 -5.33
C PHE A 155 12.89 6.98 -6.14
N GLN A 156 13.06 6.01 -7.04
CA GLN A 156 11.98 5.48 -7.89
C GLN A 156 10.84 4.83 -7.09
N THR A 157 11.15 4.27 -5.92
CA THR A 157 10.13 3.62 -5.08
C THR A 157 9.40 4.62 -4.19
N ASN A 158 10.08 5.65 -3.69
CA ASN A 158 9.59 6.47 -2.57
C ASN A 158 9.40 7.95 -2.89
N CYS A 159 10.17 8.51 -3.82
CA CYS A 159 10.28 9.96 -4.02
C CYS A 159 9.53 10.46 -5.26
N VAL A 160 9.37 9.61 -6.28
CA VAL A 160 8.77 9.98 -7.58
C VAL A 160 7.33 10.46 -7.50
N ALA A 161 6.59 10.02 -6.48
CA ALA A 161 5.20 10.42 -6.30
C ALA A 161 5.05 11.95 -6.09
N CYS A 162 6.09 12.61 -5.57
CA CYS A 162 6.10 14.05 -5.37
C CYS A 162 7.04 14.77 -6.34
N HIS A 163 8.22 14.20 -6.59
CA HIS A 163 9.28 14.87 -7.37
C HIS A 163 9.34 14.44 -8.85
N GLY A 164 8.43 13.57 -9.29
CA GLY A 164 8.39 13.08 -10.67
C GLY A 164 9.43 11.97 -10.93
N ALA A 165 9.18 11.18 -11.98
CA ALA A 165 10.05 10.06 -12.37
C ALA A 165 11.47 10.53 -12.79
N ASP A 166 11.53 11.70 -13.41
CA ASP A 166 12.77 12.34 -13.87
C ASP A 166 13.32 13.36 -12.85
N ALA A 167 12.78 13.39 -11.63
CA ALA A 167 13.11 14.35 -10.56
C ALA A 167 12.85 15.83 -10.91
N THR A 168 12.13 16.11 -11.99
CA THR A 168 11.83 17.46 -12.50
C THR A 168 10.72 18.19 -11.75
N GLY A 169 10.19 17.59 -10.68
CA GLY A 169 9.19 18.18 -9.80
C GLY A 169 7.76 17.69 -10.06
N GLY A 170 6.80 18.36 -9.43
CA GLY A 170 5.38 18.04 -9.48
C GLY A 170 4.66 18.63 -8.27
N VAL A 171 4.33 17.77 -7.31
CA VAL A 171 3.86 18.22 -5.97
C VAL A 171 5.04 18.78 -5.16
N GLY A 172 6.21 18.16 -5.29
CA GLY A 172 7.46 18.62 -4.72
C GLY A 172 8.28 19.45 -5.72
N PRO A 173 9.33 20.13 -5.27
CA PRO A 173 10.21 20.92 -6.12
C PRO A 173 10.96 20.05 -7.12
N ASN A 174 11.43 20.69 -8.19
CA ASN A 174 12.41 20.14 -9.10
C ASN A 174 13.74 19.95 -8.36
N LEU A 175 14.37 18.78 -8.55
CA LEU A 175 15.63 18.41 -7.90
C LEU A 175 16.80 18.35 -8.90
N THR A 176 16.56 18.66 -10.17
CA THR A 176 17.58 18.67 -11.23
C THR A 176 18.03 20.08 -11.61
N ASP A 177 17.45 21.12 -11.00
CA ASP A 177 17.84 22.51 -11.24
C ASP A 177 18.76 23.05 -10.13
N GLY A 178 19.25 24.27 -10.34
CA GLY A 178 20.13 24.96 -9.39
C GLY A 178 19.38 25.68 -8.26
N GLU A 179 18.05 25.60 -8.18
CA GLU A 179 17.25 26.38 -7.22
C GLU A 179 16.94 25.58 -5.95
N TRP A 180 17.77 25.72 -4.92
CA TRP A 180 17.66 24.95 -3.67
C TRP A 180 17.15 25.79 -2.49
N LEU A 181 15.93 25.50 -2.01
CA LEU A 181 15.30 26.20 -0.88
C LEU A 181 15.94 25.90 0.49
N HIS A 182 16.52 24.72 0.65
CA HIS A 182 17.07 24.22 1.91
C HIS A 182 18.58 23.95 1.84
N GLY A 183 19.26 24.51 0.84
CA GLY A 183 20.66 24.20 0.51
C GLY A 183 20.76 23.01 -0.44
N GLY A 184 21.68 23.11 -1.40
CA GLY A 184 21.88 22.12 -2.47
C GLY A 184 23.10 21.23 -2.28
N THR A 185 23.85 21.40 -1.18
CA THR A 185 24.99 20.53 -0.90
C THR A 185 24.53 19.14 -0.51
N LEU A 186 25.36 18.13 -0.70
CA LEU A 186 25.05 16.76 -0.27
C LEU A 186 24.66 16.68 1.22
N ALA A 187 25.30 17.48 2.08
CA ALA A 187 24.97 17.53 3.50
C ALA A 187 23.57 18.11 3.75
N ASP A 188 23.19 19.15 3.01
CA ASP A 188 21.86 19.77 3.11
C ASP A 188 20.76 18.84 2.61
N ILE A 189 21.00 18.17 1.48
CA ILE A 189 20.08 17.17 0.93
C ILE A 189 19.91 16.02 1.92
N LYS A 190 21.02 15.48 2.45
CA LYS A 190 20.97 14.42 3.47
C LYS A 190 20.20 14.87 4.71
N ASN A 191 20.42 16.07 5.20
CA ASN A 191 19.68 16.63 6.35
C ASN A 191 18.18 16.74 6.06
N THR A 192 17.82 17.23 4.87
CA THR A 192 16.42 17.36 4.42
C THR A 192 15.73 16.00 4.31
N VAL A 193 16.40 14.99 3.75
CA VAL A 193 15.84 13.63 3.65
C VAL A 193 15.75 12.97 5.04
N THR A 194 16.73 13.21 5.91
CA THR A 194 16.76 12.67 7.28
C THR A 194 15.60 13.21 8.11
N ASN A 195 15.42 14.53 8.12
CA ASN A 195 14.54 15.21 9.07
C ASN A 195 13.19 15.61 8.46
N GLY A 196 13.07 15.59 7.13
CA GLY A 196 11.96 16.21 6.43
C GLY A 196 11.99 17.74 6.53
N VAL A 197 10.91 18.37 6.06
CA VAL A 197 10.72 19.83 6.15
C VAL A 197 9.43 20.11 6.94
N PRO A 198 9.53 20.64 8.17
CA PRO A 198 8.36 20.94 8.99
C PRO A 198 7.35 21.85 8.28
N GLY A 199 6.07 21.51 8.38
CA GLY A 199 4.99 22.26 7.73
C GLY A 199 4.77 21.94 6.25
N THR A 200 5.47 20.94 5.71
CA THR A 200 5.30 20.45 4.33
C THR A 200 4.94 18.97 4.29
N ALA A 201 4.69 18.42 3.10
CA ALA A 201 4.50 16.98 2.89
C ALA A 201 5.80 16.17 2.92
N MET A 202 6.98 16.82 2.96
CA MET A 202 8.27 16.14 3.02
C MET A 202 8.54 15.64 4.44
N ILE A 203 8.24 14.37 4.69
CA ILE A 203 8.43 13.70 5.99
C ILE A 203 9.90 13.35 6.25
N SER A 204 10.21 12.94 7.48
CA SER A 204 11.46 12.24 7.79
C SER A 204 11.46 10.86 7.14
N TRP A 205 12.49 10.56 6.36
CA TRP A 205 12.61 9.27 5.64
C TRP A 205 13.46 8.24 6.37
N THR A 206 14.18 8.62 7.43
CA THR A 206 14.98 7.70 8.25
C THR A 206 14.19 6.47 8.73
N PRO A 207 12.93 6.59 9.21
CA PRO A 207 12.15 5.42 9.64
C PRO A 207 11.77 4.45 8.50
N VAL A 208 11.81 4.92 7.25
CA VAL A 208 11.36 4.17 6.07
C VAL A 208 12.53 3.51 5.35
N VAL A 209 13.63 4.25 5.14
CA VAL A 209 14.77 3.79 4.34
C VAL A 209 16.06 3.58 5.14
N GLY A 210 16.07 3.95 6.43
CA GLY A 210 17.23 3.88 7.30
C GLY A 210 18.34 4.87 6.92
N GLU A 211 19.34 5.05 7.80
CA GLU A 211 20.43 6.02 7.57
C GLU A 211 21.22 5.75 6.29
N ALA A 212 21.46 4.47 5.99
CA ALA A 212 22.14 4.04 4.76
C ALA A 212 21.32 4.39 3.50
N GLY A 213 20.00 4.19 3.53
CA GLY A 213 19.12 4.54 2.43
C GLY A 213 19.01 6.05 2.23
N VAL A 214 19.02 6.81 3.33
CA VAL A 214 19.08 8.28 3.30
C VAL A 214 20.37 8.77 2.64
N ALA A 215 21.52 8.20 3.00
CA ALA A 215 22.80 8.54 2.36
C ALA A 215 22.76 8.22 0.86
N ALA A 216 22.34 7.00 0.48
CA ALA A 216 22.28 6.58 -0.90
C ALA A 216 21.36 7.45 -1.78
N VAL A 217 20.16 7.80 -1.29
CA VAL A 217 19.24 8.65 -2.07
C VAL A 217 19.71 10.10 -2.12
N ALA A 218 20.36 10.60 -1.07
CA ALA A 218 20.96 11.94 -1.08
C ALA A 218 22.10 12.03 -2.10
N ASP A 219 22.96 11.01 -2.16
CA ASP A 219 24.04 10.91 -3.16
C ASP A 219 23.46 10.89 -4.59
N TYR A 220 22.42 10.09 -4.83
CA TYR A 220 21.73 10.03 -6.12
C TYR A 220 21.14 11.39 -6.51
N VAL A 221 20.37 12.03 -5.63
CA VAL A 221 19.72 13.32 -5.89
C VAL A 221 20.75 14.43 -6.12
N HIS A 222 21.84 14.46 -5.34
CA HIS A 222 22.93 15.40 -5.55
C HIS A 222 23.55 15.24 -6.96
N GLY A 223 23.69 13.99 -7.43
CA GLY A 223 24.16 13.68 -8.78
C GLY A 223 23.25 14.15 -9.93
N LEU A 224 21.98 14.47 -9.66
CA LEU A 224 21.04 14.96 -10.68
C LEU A 224 21.14 16.46 -10.97
N GLY A 225 21.90 17.21 -10.16
CA GLY A 225 22.01 18.67 -10.29
C GLY A 225 22.05 19.42 -8.96
N GLY A 226 22.18 18.73 -7.82
CA GLY A 226 22.22 19.36 -6.51
C GLY A 226 23.37 20.34 -6.35
N GLY A 227 23.04 21.64 -6.29
CA GLY A 227 23.95 22.70 -5.84
C GLY A 227 25.06 23.14 -6.80
N GLN A 228 24.92 22.96 -8.11
CA GLN A 228 25.84 23.52 -9.13
C GLN A 228 25.40 24.87 -9.66
#